data_AF-A0A3D2ICW5-F1
#
_entry.id   AF-A0A3D2ICW5-F1
#
_cell.length_a   1.000
_cell.length_b   1.000
_cell.length_c   1.000
_cell.angle_alpha   90.00
_cell.angle_beta   90.00
_cell.angle_gamma   90.00
#
_symmetry.space_group_name_H-M   'P 1'
#
loop_
_entity.id
_entity.type
_entity.pdbx_description
1 polymer ?
#
loop_
_entity_poly.entity_id
_entity_poly.type
_entity_poly.pdbx_seq_one_letter_code
_entity_poly.pdbx_strand_id
1 'polypeptide(L)'
;SKNPFNVLPGDTVYYRIVINNDGSQPVTTISVTDDTPTFTTMLIAATATVTSGTVGSVTVTSQPSIGATGTIQVDIDQLDPTETVTLEFAVKVDS
;
A
#
# COMPACT_ATOMS: atom_id res chain seq x y z
N SER A 1 6.61 -8.24 28.14
CA SER A 1 6.90 -8.27 26.70
C SER A 1 5.72 -7.67 25.97
N LYS A 2 5.95 -6.92 24.89
CA LYS A 2 4.88 -6.36 24.07
C LYS A 2 4.38 -7.43 23.09
N ASN A 3 3.08 -7.68 23.08
CA ASN A 3 2.44 -8.57 22.10
C ASN A 3 2.56 -7.91 20.70
N PRO A 4 3.00 -8.61 19.65
CA PRO A 4 3.06 -8.04 18.29
C PRO A 4 1.71 -7.56 17.75
N PHE A 5 0.59 -8.01 18.33
CA PHE A 5 -0.75 -7.54 17.98
C PHE A 5 -1.23 -6.34 18.81
N ASN A 6 -0.48 -5.93 19.84
CA ASN A 6 -0.79 -4.71 20.60
C ASN A 6 -0.05 -3.55 19.94
N VAL A 7 -0.82 -2.67 19.31
CA VAL A 7 -0.35 -1.37 18.83
C VAL A 7 -0.69 -0.31 19.89
N LEU A 8 0.34 0.37 20.37
CA LEU A 8 0.32 1.36 21.44
C LEU A 8 0.65 2.76 20.86
N PRO A 9 0.29 3.83 21.57
CA PRO A 9 0.73 5.18 21.23
C PRO A 9 2.24 5.24 20.98
N GLY A 10 2.64 5.90 19.89
CA GLY A 10 4.03 5.98 19.47
C GLY A 10 4.57 4.77 18.72
N ASP A 11 3.77 3.75 18.42
CA ASP A 11 4.22 2.62 17.60
C ASP A 11 4.25 2.93 16.11
N THR A 12 5.00 2.14 15.35
CA THR A 12 4.93 2.11 13.90
C THR A 12 4.18 0.87 13.44
N VAL A 13 3.23 1.05 12.53
CA VAL A 13 2.53 -0.04 11.85
C VAL A 13 3.00 -0.08 10.40
N TYR A 14 3.53 -1.24 9.99
CA TYR A 14 3.99 -1.49 8.63
C TYR A 14 2.90 -2.22 7.85
N TYR A 15 2.59 -1.72 6.67
CA TYR A 15 1.61 -2.29 5.76
C TYR A 15 2.32 -2.91 4.57
N ARG A 16 1.83 -4.08 4.15
CA ARG A 16 2.17 -4.74 2.90
C ARG A 16 0.90 -5.26 2.25
N ILE A 17 0.53 -4.67 1.14
CA ILE A 17 -0.64 -5.04 0.34
C ILE A 17 -0.13 -5.73 -0.91
N VAL A 18 -0.64 -6.94 -1.16
CA VAL A 18 -0.26 -7.77 -2.32
C VAL A 18 -1.44 -7.79 -3.28
N ILE A 19 -1.22 -7.26 -4.48
CA ILE A 19 -2.18 -7.23 -5.57
C ILE A 19 -1.78 -8.32 -6.57
N ASN A 20 -2.64 -9.30 -6.77
CA ASN A 20 -2.38 -10.46 -7.61
C ASN A 20 -3.52 -10.70 -8.59
N ASN A 21 -3.20 -11.02 -9.84
CA ASN A 21 -4.19 -11.44 -10.83
C ASN A 21 -4.23 -12.98 -10.93
N ASP A 22 -5.14 -13.59 -10.17
CA ASP A 22 -5.41 -15.04 -10.21
C ASP A 22 -6.26 -15.49 -11.42
N GLY A 23 -6.65 -14.55 -12.29
CA GLY A 23 -7.42 -14.83 -13.49
C GLY A 23 -6.57 -15.37 -14.64
N SER A 24 -7.24 -15.80 -15.71
CA SER A 24 -6.57 -16.24 -16.94
C SER A 24 -6.39 -15.13 -17.98
N GLN A 25 -6.88 -13.92 -17.71
CA GLN A 25 -6.84 -12.77 -18.63
C GLN A 25 -6.23 -11.54 -17.93
N PRO A 26 -5.63 -10.60 -18.67
CA PRO A 26 -5.17 -9.34 -18.10
C PRO A 26 -6.30 -8.54 -17.45
N VAL A 27 -6.01 -7.90 -16.32
CA VAL A 27 -6.89 -6.91 -15.69
C VAL A 27 -6.32 -5.53 -15.97
N THR A 28 -7.15 -4.62 -16.49
CA THR A 28 -6.73 -3.26 -16.84
C THR A 28 -7.40 -2.21 -15.95
N THR A 29 -6.75 -1.06 -15.77
CA THR A 29 -7.31 0.10 -15.05
C THR A 29 -7.65 -0.22 -13.59
N ILE A 30 -6.66 -0.72 -12.86
CA ILE A 30 -6.80 -1.09 -11.45
C ILE A 30 -6.48 0.15 -10.61
N SER A 31 -7.31 0.40 -9.59
CA SER A 31 -7.05 1.43 -8.59
C SER A 31 -7.16 0.83 -7.19
N VAL A 32 -6.13 1.03 -6.37
CA VAL A 32 -6.05 0.56 -4.99
C VAL A 32 -5.96 1.77 -4.08
N THR A 33 -6.87 1.86 -3.10
CA THR A 33 -6.91 2.94 -2.13
C THR A 33 -6.81 2.42 -0.71
N ASP A 34 -6.02 3.08 0.13
CA ASP A 34 -5.90 2.78 1.56
C ASP A 34 -5.80 4.10 2.34
N ASP A 35 -6.64 4.27 3.36
CA ASP A 35 -6.66 5.47 4.20
C ASP A 35 -5.78 5.29 5.42
N THR A 36 -5.00 6.30 5.79
CA THR A 36 -4.35 6.33 7.11
C THR A 36 -5.42 6.22 8.20
N PRO A 37 -5.42 5.18 9.05
CA PRO A 37 -6.43 5.02 10.10
C PRO A 37 -6.46 6.20 11.07
N THR A 38 -7.60 6.40 11.74
CA THR A 38 -7.68 7.38 12.83
C THR A 38 -6.63 7.09 13.90
N PHE A 39 -6.12 8.17 14.53
CA PHE A 39 -5.01 8.11 15.49
C PHE A 39 -3.69 7.61 14.91
N THR A 40 -3.53 7.72 13.59
CA THR A 40 -2.25 7.46 12.93
C THR A 40 -1.95 8.55 11.91
N THR A 41 -0.68 8.74 11.62
CA THR A 41 -0.19 9.64 10.57
C THR A 41 0.83 8.94 9.68
N MET A 42 0.94 9.37 8.43
CA MET A 42 1.88 8.78 7.47
C MET A 42 3.33 8.90 7.98
N LEU A 43 4.08 7.80 7.96
CA LEU A 43 5.48 7.78 8.44
C LEU A 43 6.49 7.44 7.33
N ILE A 44 6.15 6.49 6.47
CA ILE A 44 6.98 6.08 5.34
C ILE A 44 6.13 6.15 4.08
N ALA A 45 6.62 6.92 3.09
CA ALA A 45 6.01 7.09 1.78
C ALA A 45 5.66 5.73 1.14
N ALA A 46 4.52 5.67 0.49
CA ALA A 46 4.10 4.47 -0.22
C ALA A 46 5.04 4.18 -1.39
N THR A 47 5.41 2.90 -1.51
CA THR A 47 6.18 2.40 -2.65
C THR A 47 5.45 1.20 -3.23
N ALA A 48 5.22 1.24 -4.53
CA ALA A 48 4.67 0.11 -5.28
C ALA A 48 5.77 -0.54 -6.11
N THR A 49 5.89 -1.86 -6.01
CA THR A 49 6.93 -2.64 -6.69
C THR A 49 6.29 -3.78 -7.47
N VAL A 50 6.74 -3.97 -8.70
CA VAL A 50 6.42 -5.15 -9.49
C VAL A 50 7.27 -6.30 -8.96
N THR A 51 6.62 -7.31 -8.39
CA THR A 51 7.31 -8.45 -7.78
C THR A 51 7.51 -9.63 -8.73
N SER A 52 6.76 -9.67 -9.84
CA SER A 52 6.95 -10.65 -10.92
C SER A 52 6.61 -10.06 -12.29
N GLY A 53 7.29 -10.59 -13.30
CA GLY A 53 7.01 -10.49 -14.73
C GLY A 53 6.68 -9.11 -15.31
N THR A 54 5.71 -9.04 -16.23
CA THR A 54 5.43 -7.81 -17.02
C THR A 54 4.13 -7.16 -16.59
N VAL A 55 4.22 -5.93 -16.09
CA VAL A 55 3.09 -5.14 -15.62
C VAL A 55 3.06 -3.84 -16.43
N GLY A 56 1.88 -3.27 -16.63
CA GLY A 56 1.74 -1.90 -17.13
C GLY A 56 2.33 -0.87 -16.16
N SER A 57 2.07 0.42 -16.39
CA SER A 57 2.50 1.45 -15.45
C SER A 57 1.94 1.18 -14.06
N VAL A 58 2.78 1.36 -13.04
CA VAL A 58 2.40 1.32 -11.63
C VAL A 58 2.79 2.64 -11.01
N THR A 59 1.80 3.41 -10.55
CA THR A 59 2.04 4.77 -10.05
C THR A 59 1.31 5.00 -8.73
N VAL A 60 2.03 5.49 -7.72
CA VAL A 60 1.40 6.08 -6.54
C VAL A 60 0.88 7.46 -6.94
N THR A 61 -0.42 7.58 -7.19
CA THR A 61 -1.03 8.81 -7.75
C THR A 61 -1.43 9.81 -6.67
N SER A 62 -1.66 9.36 -5.44
CA SER A 62 -1.92 10.22 -4.28
C SER A 62 -1.34 9.59 -3.01
N GLN A 63 -0.81 10.41 -2.12
CA GLN A 63 -0.51 10.02 -0.74
C GLN A 63 -0.41 11.27 0.15
N PRO A 64 -0.70 11.15 1.46
CA PRO A 64 -0.42 12.21 2.41
C PRO A 64 1.09 12.47 2.57
N SER A 65 1.44 13.71 2.88
CA SER A 65 2.78 14.05 3.38
C SER A 65 3.08 13.30 4.67
N ILE A 66 4.37 13.09 4.97
CA ILE A 66 4.78 12.51 6.26
C ILE A 66 4.26 13.40 7.42
N GLY A 67 3.62 12.76 8.40
CA GLY A 67 2.96 13.41 9.53
C GLY A 67 1.52 13.87 9.25
N ALA A 68 0.99 13.67 8.05
CA ALA A 68 -0.39 13.98 7.71
C ALA A 68 -1.27 12.71 7.62
N THR A 69 -2.58 12.93 7.60
CA THR A 69 -3.59 11.91 7.31
C THR A 69 -4.08 12.05 5.88
N GLY A 70 -4.51 10.95 5.26
CA GLY A 70 -5.14 10.97 3.94
C GLY A 70 -5.16 9.60 3.29
N THR A 71 -5.56 9.60 2.03
CA THR A 71 -5.67 8.40 1.20
C THR A 71 -4.38 8.18 0.41
N ILE A 72 -3.80 6.99 0.53
CA ILE A 72 -2.82 6.44 -0.40
C ILE A 72 -3.60 5.86 -1.58
N GLN A 73 -3.24 6.24 -2.81
CA GLN A 73 -3.79 5.67 -4.03
C GLN A 73 -2.67 5.18 -4.94
N VAL A 74 -2.82 3.96 -5.45
CA VAL A 74 -1.96 3.35 -6.46
C VAL A 74 -2.80 2.92 -7.64
N ASP A 75 -2.42 3.38 -8.83
CA ASP A 75 -3.03 2.97 -10.08
C ASP A 75 -2.08 2.03 -10.85
N ILE A 76 -2.64 0.93 -11.37
CA ILE A 76 -1.94 -0.07 -12.17
C ILE A 76 -2.67 -0.18 -13.51
N ASP A 77 -1.99 0.18 -14.60
CA ASP A 77 -2.59 0.22 -15.93
C ASP A 77 -3.06 -1.16 -16.40
N GLN A 78 -2.22 -2.17 -16.17
CA GLN A 78 -2.48 -3.56 -16.54
C GLN A 78 -1.71 -4.51 -15.63
N LEU A 79 -2.39 -5.56 -15.15
CA LEU A 79 -1.80 -6.68 -14.44
C LEU A 79 -2.12 -7.97 -15.19
N ASP A 80 -1.10 -8.59 -15.78
CA ASP A 80 -1.24 -9.84 -16.53
C ASP A 80 -1.51 -11.04 -15.61
N PRO A 81 -2.03 -12.16 -16.15
CA PRO A 81 -2.26 -13.38 -15.36
C PRO A 81 -1.03 -13.79 -14.57
N THR A 82 -1.22 -14.19 -13.31
CA THR A 82 -0.18 -14.62 -12.37
C THR A 82 0.81 -13.54 -11.93
N GLU A 83 0.68 -12.31 -12.42
CA GLU A 83 1.56 -11.21 -12.01
C GLU A 83 1.13 -10.59 -10.69
N THR A 84 2.14 -10.11 -9.95
CA THR A 84 1.95 -9.54 -8.63
C THR A 84 2.62 -8.17 -8.50
N VAL A 85 1.90 -7.22 -7.93
CA VAL A 85 2.40 -5.92 -7.44
C VAL A 85 2.30 -5.88 -5.92
N THR A 86 3.35 -5.41 -5.25
CA THR A 86 3.36 -5.21 -3.81
C THR A 86 3.45 -3.72 -3.48
N LEU A 87 2.51 -3.25 -2.66
CA LEU A 87 2.48 -1.91 -2.09
C LEU A 87 2.92 -1.96 -0.62
N GLU A 88 3.92 -1.17 -0.27
CA GLU A 88 4.44 -1.05 1.10
C GLU A 88 4.42 0.41 1.57
N PHE A 89 4.01 0.63 2.81
CA PHE A 89 4.08 1.91 3.50
C PHE A 89 4.06 1.69 5.02
N ALA A 90 4.24 2.76 5.80
CA ALA A 90 4.07 2.70 7.24
C ALA A 90 3.40 3.95 7.80
N VAL A 91 2.65 3.76 8.88
CA VAL A 91 2.05 4.84 9.67
C VAL A 91 2.61 4.84 11.08
N LYS A 92 2.58 6.00 11.72
CA LYS A 92 2.90 6.20 13.13
C LYS A 92 1.60 6.31 13.91
N VAL A 93 1.47 5.57 15.00
CA VAL A 93 0.39 5.77 15.97
C VAL A 93 0.70 7.01 16.80
N ASP A 94 -0.28 7.89 16.92
CA ASP A 94 -0.16 9.14 17.68
C ASP A 94 0.22 8.83 19.15
N SER A 95 1.02 9.71 19.76
CA SER A 95 1.52 9.54 21.14
C SER A 95 0.58 10.14 22.19
#